data_AF-A0A7Y5F7Y3-F1
#
_entry.id   AF-A0A7Y5F7Y3-F1
#
_cell.length_a   1.000
_cell.length_b   1.000
_cell.length_c   1.000
_cell.angle_alpha   90.00
_cell.angle_beta   90.00
_cell.angle_gamma   90.00
#
_symmetry.space_group_name_H-M   'P 1'
#
loop_
_entity.id
_entity.type
_entity.pdbx_description
1 polymer ?
#
loop_
_entity_poly.entity_id
_entity_poly.type
_entity_poly.pdbx_seq_one_letter_code
_entity_poly.pdbx_strand_id
1 'polypeptide(L)'
;MGDACNMADIERFMRSKAGKKHLREIRKMLKGHTVVDVSFSNEVCCIATTIHLDDGESFVVFQPSLEVDALRDEFSDVLQEEYYRDFPERRPKEGT
;
A
#
# COMPACT_ATOMS: atom_id res chain seq x y z
N MET A 1 -9.02 -15.41 -1.33
CA MET A 1 -7.70 -15.40 -2.02
C MET A 1 -6.64 -15.69 -0.98
N GLY A 2 -5.57 -16.42 -1.32
CA GLY A 2 -4.56 -16.81 -0.34
C GLY A 2 -3.66 -15.65 0.09
N ASP A 3 -3.15 -15.71 1.32
CA ASP A 3 -2.30 -14.72 1.98
C ASP A 3 -1.17 -14.18 1.08
N ALA A 4 -0.51 -15.08 0.33
CA ALA A 4 0.58 -14.71 -0.59
C ALA A 4 0.13 -13.79 -1.74
N CYS A 5 -1.11 -13.96 -2.23
CA CYS A 5 -1.66 -13.09 -3.28
C CYS A 5 -1.95 -11.69 -2.74
N ASN A 6 -2.50 -11.62 -1.51
CA ASN A 6 -2.81 -10.35 -0.87
C ASN A 6 -1.54 -9.56 -0.57
N MET A 7 -0.53 -10.21 0.02
CA MET A 7 0.77 -9.59 0.26
C MET A 7 1.39 -9.09 -1.05
N ALA A 8 1.36 -9.87 -2.13
CA ALA A 8 1.93 -9.45 -3.41
C ALA A 8 1.25 -8.18 -3.99
N ASP A 9 -0.08 -8.07 -3.88
CA ASP A 9 -0.80 -6.88 -4.32
C ASP A 9 -0.45 -5.66 -3.45
N ILE A 10 -0.31 -5.86 -2.13
CA ILE A 10 0.14 -4.79 -1.24
C ILE A 10 1.57 -4.36 -1.58
N GLU A 11 2.49 -5.29 -1.84
CA GLU A 11 3.86 -4.94 -2.26
C GLU A 11 3.86 -4.16 -3.58
N ARG A 12 3.04 -4.58 -4.56
CA ARG A 12 2.85 -3.87 -5.83
C ARG A 12 2.38 -2.44 -5.58
N PHE A 13 1.36 -2.27 -4.75
CA PHE A 13 0.86 -0.95 -4.39
C PHE A 13 1.95 -0.09 -3.73
N MET A 14 2.61 -0.60 -2.70
CA MET A 14 3.65 0.12 -1.94
C MET A 14 4.86 0.50 -2.80
N ARG A 15 5.21 -0.30 -3.84
CA ARG A 15 6.30 0.05 -4.78
C ARG A 15 5.87 1.03 -5.87
N SER A 16 4.59 1.03 -6.24
CA SER A 16 4.05 1.84 -7.34
C SER A 16 4.22 3.34 -7.08
N LYS A 17 4.26 4.14 -8.16
CA LYS A 17 4.32 5.60 -8.04
C LYS A 17 3.06 6.17 -7.38
N ALA A 18 1.89 5.63 -7.72
CA ALA A 18 0.61 6.06 -7.18
C ALA A 18 0.48 5.72 -5.69
N GLY A 19 0.79 4.48 -5.29
CA GLY A 19 0.78 4.07 -3.88
C GLY A 19 1.78 4.85 -3.03
N LYS A 20 3.01 5.07 -3.53
CA LYS A 20 3.98 5.97 -2.85
C LYS A 20 3.47 7.39 -2.66
N LYS A 21 2.69 7.92 -3.62
CA LYS A 21 2.08 9.25 -3.49
C LYS A 21 0.99 9.23 -2.43
N HIS A 22 0.08 8.25 -2.49
CA HIS A 22 -1.01 8.08 -1.53
C HIS A 22 -0.51 7.92 -0.08
N LEU A 23 0.45 7.01 0.16
CA LEU A 23 1.06 6.81 1.48
C LEU A 23 1.80 8.06 1.98
N ARG A 24 2.40 8.84 1.08
CA ARG A 24 3.03 10.13 1.45
C ARG A 24 2.00 11.17 1.87
N GLU A 25 0.85 11.20 1.20
CA GLU A 25 -0.26 12.08 1.58
C GLU A 25 -0.80 11.70 2.96
N ILE A 26 -1.02 10.41 3.24
CA ILE A 26 -1.39 9.92 4.58
C ILE A 26 -0.34 10.34 5.62
N ARG A 27 0.95 10.09 5.36
CA ARG A 27 2.05 10.51 6.25
C ARG A 27 2.04 12.01 6.51
N LYS A 28 1.75 12.83 5.49
CA LYS A 28 1.67 14.29 5.63
C LYS A 28 0.47 14.72 6.48
N MET A 29 -0.68 14.04 6.33
CA MET A 29 -1.88 14.34 7.11
C MET A 29 -1.71 13.97 8.59
N LEU A 30 -1.01 12.88 8.88
CA LEU A 30 -0.80 12.39 10.25
C LEU A 30 0.34 13.10 10.99
N LYS A 31 1.39 13.55 10.29
CA LYS A 31 2.48 14.29 10.92
C LYS A 31 1.98 15.60 11.52
N GLY A 32 2.42 15.87 12.75
CA GLY A 32 2.04 17.05 13.51
C GLY A 32 3.02 17.29 14.65
N HIS A 33 2.60 18.05 15.68
CA HIS A 33 3.49 18.32 16.83
C HIS A 33 3.85 17.06 17.61
N THR A 34 2.87 16.21 17.92
CA THR A 34 3.07 14.96 18.69
C THR A 34 3.55 13.80 17.82
N VAL A 35 3.15 13.75 16.55
CA VAL A 35 3.53 12.68 15.62
C VAL A 35 4.80 13.07 14.87
N VAL A 36 5.95 12.52 15.29
CA VAL A 36 7.26 12.81 14.67
C VAL A 36 7.46 12.02 13.39
N ASP A 37 6.95 10.80 13.32
CA ASP A 37 7.05 9.99 12.11
C ASP A 37 5.90 9.01 11.88
N VAL A 38 5.80 8.56 10.63
CA VAL A 38 4.85 7.52 10.20
C VAL A 38 5.58 6.59 9.25
N SER A 39 5.50 5.29 9.53
CA SER A 39 6.01 4.22 8.67
C SER A 39 4.89 3.26 8.26
N PHE A 40 5.12 2.53 7.18
CA PHE A 40 4.15 1.61 6.61
C PHE A 40 4.78 0.22 6.41
N SER A 41 4.08 -0.84 6.81
CA SER A 41 4.50 -2.23 6.56
C SER A 41 3.42 -3.01 5.84
N ASN A 42 3.84 -4.02 5.08
CA ASN A 42 2.95 -4.96 4.43
C ASN A 42 2.56 -6.05 5.43
N GLU A 43 1.27 -6.14 5.73
CA GLU A 43 0.68 -7.23 6.51
C GLU A 43 -0.24 -8.07 5.62
N VAL A 44 -0.60 -9.27 6.07
CA VAL A 44 -1.29 -10.29 5.26
C VAL A 44 -2.52 -9.76 4.49
N CYS A 45 -3.29 -8.84 5.07
CA CYS A 45 -4.52 -8.31 4.46
C CYS A 45 -4.57 -6.79 4.35
N CYS A 46 -3.53 -6.06 4.76
CA CYS A 46 -3.55 -4.60 4.79
C CYS A 46 -2.15 -3.99 4.88
N ILE A 47 -2.07 -2.68 4.65
CA ILE A 47 -0.88 -1.89 4.98
C ILE A 47 -1.04 -1.39 6.42
N ALA A 48 -0.18 -1.86 7.32
CA ALA A 48 -0.14 -1.33 8.68
C ALA A 48 0.51 0.05 8.67
N THR A 49 -0.09 0.99 9.42
CA THR A 49 0.48 2.32 9.63
C THR A 49 1.03 2.40 11.04
N THR A 50 2.35 2.52 11.20
CA THR A 50 2.97 2.77 12.50
C THR A 50 3.18 4.26 12.69
N ILE A 51 2.56 4.82 13.72
CA ILE A 51 2.68 6.21 14.14
C ILE A 51 3.72 6.27 15.25
N HIS A 52 4.76 7.08 15.06
CA HIS A 52 5.83 7.30 16.03
C HIS A 52 5.64 8.66 16.69
N LEU A 53 5.61 8.69 18.03
CA LEU A 53 5.42 9.90 18.83
C LEU A 53 6.75 10.49 19.30
N ASP A 54 6.71 11.75 19.76
CA ASP A 54 7.88 12.50 20.25
C ASP A 54 8.42 12.00 21.60
N ASP A 55 7.60 11.32 22.40
CA ASP A 55 7.97 10.66 23.65
C ASP A 55 8.65 9.28 23.46
N GLY A 56 8.77 8.83 22.21
CA GLY A 56 9.34 7.54 21.85
C GLY A 56 8.34 6.39 21.80
N GLU A 57 7.06 6.62 22.12
CA GLU A 57 6.00 5.62 21.95
C GLU A 57 5.65 5.41 20.48
N SER A 58 5.03 4.27 20.17
CA SER A 58 4.58 3.95 18.83
C SER A 58 3.28 3.15 18.84
N PHE A 59 2.37 3.50 17.93
CA PHE A 59 1.07 2.86 17.77
C PHE A 59 0.93 2.28 16.37
N VAL A 60 0.38 1.07 16.27
CA VAL A 60 0.00 0.47 15.00
C VAL A 60 -1.49 0.72 14.78
N VAL A 61 -1.82 1.30 13.64
CA VAL A 61 -3.20 1.58 13.22
C VAL A 61 -3.48 0.85 11.91
N PHE A 62 -4.62 0.16 11.88
CA PHE A 62 -5.17 -0.46 10.69
C PHE A 62 -6.33 0.40 10.20
N GLN A 63 -6.25 0.86 8.96
CA GLN A 63 -7.25 1.71 8.34
C GLN A 63 -7.98 0.92 7.24
N PRO A 64 -9.32 0.94 7.18
CA PRO A 64 -10.05 0.20 6.15
C PRO A 64 -9.66 0.57 4.71
N SER A 65 -9.28 1.84 4.47
CA SER A 65 -8.80 2.30 3.15
C SER A 65 -7.45 1.71 2.72
N LEU A 66 -6.74 1.04 3.64
CA LEU A 66 -5.47 0.37 3.38
C LEU A 66 -5.59 -1.16 3.42
N GLU A 67 -6.81 -1.69 3.50
CA GLU A 67 -7.07 -3.11 3.32
C GLU A 67 -6.94 -3.50 1.86
N VAL A 68 -6.48 -4.73 1.61
CA VAL A 68 -6.19 -5.22 0.26
C VAL A 68 -7.39 -5.11 -0.69
N ASP A 69 -8.60 -5.31 -0.18
CA ASP A 69 -9.81 -5.23 -0.99
C ASP A 69 -10.13 -3.77 -1.39
N ALA A 70 -9.97 -2.82 -0.47
CA ALA A 70 -10.08 -1.39 -0.79
C ALA A 70 -9.01 -0.95 -1.81
N LEU A 71 -7.77 -1.44 -1.67
CA LEU A 71 -6.71 -1.16 -2.63
C LEU A 71 -7.00 -1.73 -4.02
N ARG A 72 -7.62 -2.92 -4.10
CA ARG A 72 -8.05 -3.53 -5.36
C ARG A 72 -9.15 -2.74 -6.02
N ASP A 73 -10.10 -2.24 -5.23
CA ASP A 73 -11.22 -1.45 -5.75
C ASP A 73 -10.75 -0.08 -6.26
N GLU A 74 -9.95 0.64 -5.47
CA GLU A 74 -9.53 2.01 -5.79
C GLU A 74 -8.33 2.09 -6.75
N PHE A 75 -7.45 1.08 -6.74
CA PHE A 75 -6.16 1.11 -7.46
C PHE A 75 -5.95 -0.11 -8.36
N SER A 76 -7.02 -0.75 -8.82
CA SER A 76 -6.98 -1.89 -9.76
C SER A 76 -6.04 -1.67 -10.94
N ASP A 77 -6.13 -0.52 -11.63
CA ASP A 77 -5.28 -0.19 -12.77
C ASP A 77 -3.78 -0.14 -12.41
N VAL A 78 -3.47 0.39 -11.23
CA VAL A 78 -2.09 0.50 -10.73
C VAL A 78 -1.54 -0.89 -10.40
N LEU A 79 -2.34 -1.70 -9.71
CA LEU A 79 -1.99 -3.07 -9.37
C LEU A 79 -1.79 -3.91 -10.63
N GLN A 80 -2.63 -3.72 -11.65
CA GLN A 80 -2.53 -4.41 -12.92
C GLN A 80 -1.25 -4.03 -13.68
N GLU A 81 -0.90 -2.74 -13.75
CA GLU A 81 0.35 -2.32 -14.41
C GLU A 81 1.59 -2.85 -13.67
N GLU A 82 1.63 -2.80 -12.33
CA GLU A 82 2.73 -3.39 -11.57
C GLU A 82 2.74 -4.93 -11.67
N TYR A 83 1.59 -5.58 -11.80
CA TYR A 83 1.52 -7.01 -12.08
C TYR A 83 2.13 -7.36 -13.45
N TYR A 84 1.85 -6.60 -14.49
CA TYR A 84 2.50 -6.80 -15.80
C TYR A 84 3.97 -6.41 -15.79
N ARG A 85 4.42 -5.58 -14.85
CA ARG A 85 5.84 -5.34 -14.64
C ARG A 85 6.55 -6.56 -14.05
N ASP A 86 5.91 -7.27 -13.13
CA ASP A 86 6.42 -8.53 -12.57
C ASP A 86 6.36 -9.67 -13.61
N PHE A 87 5.32 -9.68 -14.44
CA PHE A 87 5.04 -10.71 -15.46
C PHE A 87 4.76 -10.10 -16.84
N PRO A 88 5.78 -9.55 -17.53
CA PRO A 88 5.60 -8.89 -18.83
C PRO A 88 4.98 -9.77 -19.90
N GLU A 89 5.24 -11.08 -19.84
CA GLU A 89 4.72 -12.08 -20.77
C GLU A 89 3.20 -12.30 -20.66
N ARG A 90 2.59 -11.88 -19.55
CA ARG A 90 1.14 -12.00 -19.30
C ARG A 90 0.36 -10.78 -19.75
N ARG A 91 1.04 -9.73 -20.25
CA ARG A 91 0.38 -8.55 -20.78
C ARG A 91 -0.47 -8.97 -22.00
N PRO A 92 -1.74 -8.55 -22.10
CA PRO A 92 -2.56 -8.84 -23.26
C PRO A 92 -1.84 -8.37 -24.52
N LYS A 93 -1.61 -9.29 -25.46
CA LYS A 93 -1.13 -8.92 -26.78
C LYS A 93 -2.31 -8.26 -27.48
N GLU A 94 -2.17 -6.99 -27.85
CA GLU A 94 -3.19 -6.33 -28.67
C GLU A 94 -3.39 -7.12 -29.96
N GLY A 95 -4.61 -7.65 -30.16
CA GLY A 95 -5.09 -8.21 -31.42
C GLY A 95 -4.67 -9.66 -31.73
N THR A 96 -5.64 -10.56 -31.67
CA THR A 96 -5.91 -11.48 -32.79
C THR A 96 -7.36 -11.29 -33.19
#